data_AF-A0A1G7NLU9-F1
#
_entry.id   AF-A0A1G7NLU9-F1
#
_cell.length_a   1.000
_cell.length_b   1.000
_cell.length_c   1.000
_cell.angle_alpha   90.00
_cell.angle_beta   90.00
_cell.angle_gamma   90.00
#
_symmetry.space_group_name_H-M   'P 1'
#
loop_
_entity.id
_entity.type
_entity.pdbx_description
1 polymer ?
#
loop_
_entity_poly.entity_id
_entity_poly.type
_entity_poly.pdbx_seq_one_letter_code
_entity_poly.pdbx_strand_id
1 'polypeptide(L)'
;MLGFVSDATLAPEIAALVNRVYADAEKGLWAEGGSRTTESEVADLIRAGEIVLARRGERVVGAVRVQRIEDGVGEFGMLVADPGERGTGIGKALVSFAENWALRRDLAHMQLELLVPREWQHPVKEFLRAWYTRLGYRVVHVGDFTRDYPALAPHLACPCDFLVFRKDLRSQWLNS
;
A
#
# COMPACT_ATOMS: atom_id res chain seq x y z
N MET A 1 -9.71 -6.16 -15.27
CA MET A 1 -8.92 -5.08 -15.89
C MET A 1 -8.05 -4.43 -14.82
N LEU A 2 -6.82 -4.06 -15.14
CA LEU A 2 -5.88 -3.38 -14.22
C LEU A 2 -5.35 -2.12 -14.89
N GLY A 3 -5.41 -0.97 -14.22
CA GLY A 3 -4.92 0.27 -14.80
C GLY A 3 -5.16 1.51 -13.93
N PHE A 4 -4.57 2.62 -14.37
CA PHE A 4 -4.84 3.94 -13.78
C PHE A 4 -6.31 4.32 -13.94
N VAL A 5 -6.80 5.07 -12.96
CA VAL A 5 -8.13 5.66 -12.99
C VAL A 5 -8.01 7.18 -13.05
N SER A 6 -8.86 7.81 -13.85
CA SER A 6 -9.00 9.27 -13.93
C SER A 6 -10.41 9.75 -13.52
N ASP A 7 -11.34 8.82 -13.32
CA ASP A 7 -12.72 9.11 -12.94
C ASP A 7 -12.84 9.21 -11.41
N ALA A 8 -12.93 10.44 -10.92
CA ALA A 8 -13.07 10.73 -9.49
C ALA A 8 -14.41 10.28 -8.89
N THR A 9 -15.43 9.95 -9.70
CA THR A 9 -16.72 9.45 -9.18
C THR A 9 -16.58 8.08 -8.50
N LEU A 10 -15.46 7.38 -8.72
CA LEU A 10 -15.12 6.10 -8.10
C LEU A 10 -14.51 6.23 -6.70
N ALA A 11 -14.19 7.45 -6.27
CA ALA A 11 -13.56 7.70 -4.97
C ALA A 11 -14.34 7.10 -3.78
N PRO A 12 -15.69 7.17 -3.71
CA PRO A 12 -16.45 6.55 -2.63
C PRO A 12 -16.27 5.02 -2.56
N GLU A 13 -16.33 4.33 -3.71
CA GLU A 13 -16.17 2.87 -3.76
C GLU A 13 -14.78 2.43 -3.32
N ILE A 14 -13.75 3.17 -3.76
CA ILE A 14 -12.35 2.89 -3.40
C ILE A 14 -12.11 3.18 -1.91
N ALA A 15 -12.56 4.32 -1.40
CA ALA A 15 -12.43 4.66 0.02
C ALA A 15 -13.12 3.62 0.90
N ALA A 16 -14.32 3.17 0.53
CA ALA A 16 -15.05 2.12 1.25
C ALA A 16 -14.31 0.77 1.25
N LEU A 17 -13.72 0.37 0.11
CA LEU A 17 -12.89 -0.83 0.04
C LEU A 17 -11.63 -0.70 0.92
N VAL A 18 -10.92 0.42 0.83
CA VAL A 18 -9.70 0.69 1.60
C VAL A 18 -9.99 0.64 3.10
N ASN A 19 -10.97 1.41 3.55
CA ASN A 19 -11.33 1.50 4.96
C ASN A 19 -11.76 0.14 5.52
N ARG A 20 -12.55 -0.64 4.76
CA ARG A 20 -12.97 -2.00 5.16
C ARG A 20 -11.78 -2.96 5.31
N VAL A 21 -10.86 -2.98 4.34
CA VAL A 21 -9.71 -3.89 4.37
C VAL A 21 -8.73 -3.50 5.48
N TYR A 22 -8.48 -2.20 5.66
CA TYR A 22 -7.58 -1.71 6.71
C TYR A 22 -8.15 -1.88 8.12
N ALA A 23 -9.46 -1.73 8.32
CA ALA A 23 -10.09 -1.98 9.63
C ALA A 23 -9.86 -3.41 10.13
N ASP A 24 -9.85 -4.41 9.23
CA ASP A 24 -9.51 -5.79 9.56
C ASP A 24 -7.99 -5.99 9.70
N ALA A 25 -7.21 -5.44 8.76
CA ALA A 25 -5.76 -5.65 8.69
C ALA A 25 -4.94 -4.94 9.77
N GLU A 26 -5.50 -3.91 10.41
CA GLU A 26 -4.85 -3.06 11.43
C GLU A 26 -5.59 -3.09 12.76
N LYS A 27 -6.41 -4.12 12.98
CA LYS A 27 -7.18 -4.30 14.21
C LYS A 27 -6.25 -4.30 15.43
N GLY A 28 -6.51 -3.37 16.36
CA GLY A 28 -5.71 -3.21 17.58
C GLY A 28 -4.46 -2.33 17.43
N LEU A 29 -4.18 -1.76 16.25
CA LEU A 29 -3.10 -0.78 16.06
C LEU A 29 -3.56 0.66 16.26
N TRP A 30 -4.81 0.96 15.91
CA TRP A 30 -5.41 2.28 16.01
C TRP A 30 -6.49 2.33 17.08
N ALA A 31 -6.60 3.46 17.77
CA ALA A 31 -7.73 3.77 18.64
C ALA A 31 -9.02 3.84 17.80
N GLU A 32 -10.15 3.46 18.40
CA GLU A 32 -11.43 3.42 17.69
C GLU A 32 -11.85 4.81 17.16
N GLY A 33 -12.50 4.83 15.98
CA GLY A 33 -13.20 6.01 15.47
C GLY A 33 -12.61 6.70 14.24
N GLY A 34 -11.51 6.19 13.65
CA GLY A 34 -10.89 6.75 12.45
C GLY A 34 -11.05 5.88 11.19
N SER A 35 -11.28 6.50 10.04
CA SER A 35 -11.12 5.86 8.73
C SER A 35 -9.66 5.99 8.25
N ARG A 36 -9.16 5.01 7.49
CA ARG A 36 -7.80 5.05 6.94
C ARG A 36 -7.63 6.17 5.92
N THR A 37 -8.70 6.47 5.19
CA THR A 37 -8.78 7.52 4.16
C THR A 37 -10.20 8.05 4.03
N THR A 38 -10.36 9.14 3.27
CA THR A 38 -11.65 9.75 2.95
C THR A 38 -11.92 9.75 1.45
N GLU A 39 -13.19 9.95 1.04
CA GLU A 39 -13.56 10.06 -0.37
C GLU A 39 -12.85 11.25 -1.05
N SER A 40 -12.68 12.37 -0.33
CA SER A 40 -11.99 13.55 -0.83
C SER A 40 -10.51 13.26 -1.10
N GLU A 41 -9.83 12.62 -0.14
CA GLU A 41 -8.44 12.22 -0.32
C GLU A 41 -8.27 11.29 -1.52
N VAL A 42 -9.12 10.28 -1.64
CA VAL A 42 -9.07 9.36 -2.77
C VAL A 42 -9.32 10.09 -4.10
N ALA A 43 -10.28 11.01 -4.14
CA ALA A 43 -10.54 11.82 -5.33
C ALA A 43 -9.31 12.66 -5.73
N ASP A 44 -8.60 13.23 -4.76
CA ASP A 44 -7.36 13.98 -5.00
C ASP A 44 -6.25 13.07 -5.54
N LEU A 45 -6.10 11.87 -4.98
CA LEU A 45 -5.15 10.88 -5.48
C LEU A 45 -5.46 10.40 -6.90
N ILE A 46 -6.75 10.27 -7.24
CA ILE A 46 -7.19 9.95 -8.61
C ILE A 46 -6.79 11.09 -9.56
N ARG A 47 -7.06 12.34 -9.19
CA ARG A 47 -6.70 13.52 -10.00
C ARG A 47 -5.18 13.65 -10.18
N ALA A 48 -4.41 13.27 -9.17
CA ALA A 48 -2.95 13.22 -9.23
C ALA A 48 -2.42 12.07 -10.13
N GLY A 49 -3.27 11.15 -10.57
CA GLY A 49 -2.87 10.00 -11.38
C GLY A 49 -2.10 8.95 -10.58
N GLU A 50 -2.35 8.87 -9.28
CA GLU A 50 -1.61 8.01 -8.35
C GLU A 50 -2.33 6.70 -8.04
N ILE A 51 -3.60 6.55 -8.42
CA ILE A 51 -4.40 5.36 -8.11
C ILE A 51 -4.46 4.40 -9.29
N VAL A 52 -4.15 3.14 -9.02
CA VAL A 52 -4.30 2.00 -9.92
C VAL A 52 -5.40 1.09 -9.36
N LEU A 53 -6.35 0.69 -10.20
CA LEU A 53 -7.46 -0.18 -9.81
C LEU A 53 -7.41 -1.52 -10.49
N ALA A 54 -7.74 -2.57 -9.74
CA ALA A 54 -8.15 -3.86 -10.25
C ALA A 54 -9.69 -3.91 -10.31
N ARG A 55 -10.26 -4.22 -11.47
CA ARG A 55 -11.71 -4.28 -11.70
C ARG A 55 -12.18 -5.60 -12.30
N ARG A 56 -13.37 -6.04 -11.91
CA ARG A 56 -14.13 -7.16 -12.52
C ARG A 56 -15.46 -6.61 -13.02
N GLY A 57 -15.56 -6.41 -14.33
CA GLY A 57 -16.64 -5.60 -14.90
C GLY A 57 -16.56 -4.18 -14.32
N GLU A 58 -17.67 -3.70 -13.76
CA GLU A 58 -17.77 -2.36 -13.16
C GLU A 58 -17.22 -2.31 -11.72
N ARG A 59 -17.19 -3.46 -11.03
CA ARG A 59 -16.80 -3.55 -9.61
C ARG A 59 -15.30 -3.35 -9.41
N VAL A 60 -14.93 -2.51 -8.43
CA VAL A 60 -13.57 -2.38 -7.91
C VAL A 60 -13.28 -3.55 -6.97
N VAL A 61 -12.25 -4.32 -7.28
CA VAL A 61 -11.82 -5.51 -6.51
C VAL A 61 -10.42 -5.36 -5.91
N GLY A 62 -9.77 -4.21 -6.13
CA GLY A 62 -8.49 -3.89 -5.52
C GLY A 62 -7.99 -2.53 -5.96
N ALA A 63 -7.10 -1.95 -5.15
CA ALA A 63 -6.48 -0.67 -5.42
C ALA A 63 -5.04 -0.66 -4.90
N VAL A 64 -4.20 0.16 -5.53
CA VAL A 64 -2.87 0.52 -5.02
C VAL A 64 -2.59 1.97 -5.40
N ARG A 65 -1.99 2.72 -4.46
CA ARG A 65 -1.45 4.05 -4.73
C ARG A 65 0.01 3.91 -5.14
N VAL A 66 0.44 4.66 -6.14
CA VAL A 66 1.84 4.79 -6.55
C VAL A 66 2.25 6.26 -6.59
N GLN A 67 3.43 6.58 -6.10
CA GLN A 67 3.99 7.93 -6.10
C GLN A 67 5.52 7.90 -6.21
N ARG A 68 6.12 9.02 -6.61
CA ARG A 68 7.58 9.21 -6.51
C ARG A 68 7.86 9.97 -5.22
N ILE A 69 8.77 9.46 -4.40
CA ILE A 69 9.08 10.06 -3.09
C ILE A 69 10.44 10.74 -3.05
N GLU A 70 11.43 10.22 -3.77
CA GLU A 70 12.78 10.79 -3.89
C GLU A 70 13.37 10.45 -5.28
N ASP A 71 14.61 10.88 -5.53
CA ASP A 71 15.28 10.62 -6.80
C ASP A 71 15.54 9.13 -7.00
N GLY A 72 14.96 8.59 -8.09
CA GLY A 72 15.09 7.19 -8.45
C GLY A 72 14.28 6.20 -7.61
N VAL A 73 13.36 6.67 -6.75
CA VAL A 73 12.55 5.78 -5.89
C VAL A 73 11.06 6.03 -6.09
N GLY A 74 10.37 4.98 -6.54
CA GLY A 74 8.92 4.88 -6.49
C GLY A 74 8.48 4.28 -5.16
N GLU A 75 7.30 4.64 -4.71
CA GLU A 75 6.66 4.05 -3.56
C GLU A 75 5.26 3.59 -3.93
N PHE A 76 4.85 2.44 -3.39
CA PHE A 76 3.45 2.08 -3.35
C PHE A 76 2.93 1.96 -1.92
N GLY A 77 1.65 2.32 -1.78
CA GLY A 77 0.91 2.25 -0.54
C GLY A 77 -0.57 1.98 -0.82
N MET A 78 -1.40 2.02 0.22
CA MET A 78 -2.85 1.80 0.09
C MET A 78 -3.18 0.52 -0.71
N LEU A 79 -2.37 -0.53 -0.52
CA LEU A 79 -2.51 -1.78 -1.27
C LEU A 79 -3.66 -2.59 -0.67
N VAL A 80 -4.75 -2.73 -1.43
CA VAL A 80 -5.93 -3.48 -1.01
C VAL A 80 -6.42 -4.41 -2.11
N ALA A 81 -6.89 -5.58 -1.69
CA ALA A 81 -7.62 -6.52 -2.53
C ALA A 81 -8.90 -6.91 -1.81
N ASP A 82 -9.99 -7.06 -2.56
CA ASP A 82 -11.27 -7.48 -2.00
C ASP A 82 -11.11 -8.83 -1.28
N PRO A 83 -11.52 -8.96 0.00
CA PRO A 83 -11.46 -10.23 0.72
C PRO A 83 -12.20 -11.38 0.03
N GLY A 84 -13.26 -11.09 -0.73
CA GLY A 84 -13.97 -12.08 -1.54
C GLY A 84 -13.18 -12.61 -2.74
N GLU A 85 -12.06 -11.96 -3.08
CA GLU A 85 -11.17 -12.33 -4.18
C GLU A 85 -9.82 -12.86 -3.66
N ARG A 86 -9.75 -13.33 -2.41
CA ARG A 86 -8.53 -13.94 -1.85
C ARG A 86 -8.08 -15.13 -2.72
N GLY A 87 -6.78 -15.25 -2.92
CA GLY A 87 -6.19 -16.33 -3.73
C GLY A 87 -6.27 -16.14 -5.25
N THR A 88 -6.90 -15.07 -5.75
CA THR A 88 -7.00 -14.80 -7.20
C THR A 88 -5.78 -14.12 -7.81
N GLY A 89 -4.80 -13.74 -6.97
CA GLY A 89 -3.57 -13.08 -7.41
C GLY A 89 -3.66 -11.56 -7.58
N ILE A 90 -4.78 -10.91 -7.22
CA ILE A 90 -4.96 -9.45 -7.37
C ILE A 90 -3.85 -8.65 -6.69
N GLY A 91 -3.50 -8.98 -5.44
CA GLY A 91 -2.42 -8.27 -4.72
C GLY A 91 -1.07 -8.36 -5.43
N LYS A 92 -0.72 -9.54 -5.96
CA LYS A 92 0.50 -9.73 -6.76
C LYS A 92 0.45 -8.94 -8.08
N ALA A 93 -0.71 -8.90 -8.73
CA ALA A 93 -0.89 -8.14 -9.97
C ALA A 93 -0.75 -6.62 -9.73
N LEU A 94 -1.31 -6.10 -8.64
CA LEU A 94 -1.18 -4.68 -8.25
C LEU A 94 0.27 -4.31 -7.95
N VAL A 95 1.00 -5.12 -7.17
CA VAL A 95 2.43 -4.88 -6.91
C VAL A 95 3.24 -4.94 -8.21
N SER A 96 2.99 -5.94 -9.07
CA SER A 96 3.67 -6.05 -10.37
C SER A 96 3.40 -4.83 -11.26
N PHE A 97 2.19 -4.27 -11.21
CA PHE A 97 1.86 -3.06 -11.94
C PHE A 97 2.62 -1.85 -11.38
N ALA A 98 2.69 -1.71 -10.05
CA ALA A 98 3.46 -0.65 -9.40
C ALA A 98 4.95 -0.72 -9.77
N GLU A 99 5.56 -1.91 -9.74
CA GLU A 99 6.95 -2.10 -10.14
C GLU A 99 7.18 -1.71 -11.61
N ASN A 100 6.29 -2.11 -12.52
CA ASN A 100 6.35 -1.73 -13.93
C ASN A 100 6.09 -0.24 -14.17
N TRP A 101 5.30 0.41 -13.31
CA TRP A 101 5.09 1.86 -13.35
C TRP A 101 6.37 2.61 -12.99
N ALA A 102 7.10 2.14 -11.99
CA ALA A 102 8.38 2.71 -11.56
C ALA A 102 9.47 2.50 -12.61
N LEU A 103 9.59 1.29 -13.17
CA LEU A 103 10.53 0.99 -14.26
C LEU A 103 10.31 1.88 -15.48
N ARG A 104 9.05 2.12 -15.88
CA ARG A 104 8.70 2.99 -17.01
C ARG A 104 8.99 4.48 -16.77
N ARG A 105 9.38 4.85 -15.56
CA ARG A 105 9.74 6.21 -15.13
C ARG A 105 11.20 6.31 -14.72
N ASP A 106 12.02 5.32 -15.11
CA ASP A 106 13.44 5.23 -14.79
C ASP A 106 13.74 5.27 -13.29
N LEU A 107 12.80 4.79 -12.47
CA LEU A 107 12.99 4.65 -11.02
C LEU A 107 13.70 3.32 -10.75
N ALA A 108 14.87 3.40 -10.13
CA ALA A 108 15.70 2.24 -9.82
C ALA A 108 15.13 1.36 -8.69
N HIS A 109 14.34 1.94 -7.80
CA HIS A 109 13.83 1.25 -6.62
C HIS A 109 12.32 1.37 -6.47
N MET A 110 11.72 0.32 -5.91
CA MET A 110 10.37 0.36 -5.35
C MET A 110 10.44 0.25 -3.83
N GLN A 111 9.68 1.11 -3.16
CA GLN A 111 9.51 1.16 -1.72
C GLN A 111 8.07 0.84 -1.32
N LEU A 112 7.92 0.28 -0.14
CA LEU A 112 6.65 0.28 0.59
C LEU A 112 6.92 0.43 2.07
N GLU A 113 5.83 0.72 2.73
CA GLU A 113 5.80 1.28 4.06
C GLU A 113 4.85 0.38 4.89
N LEU A 114 5.33 -0.26 5.98
CA LEU A 114 4.56 -1.17 6.82
C LEU A 114 4.62 -0.80 8.32
N LEU A 115 3.47 -0.41 8.88
CA LEU A 115 3.28 -0.20 10.32
C LEU A 115 3.23 -1.54 11.08
N VAL A 116 4.00 -1.67 12.16
CA VAL A 116 4.04 -2.87 13.00
C VAL A 116 4.01 -2.50 14.49
N PRO A 117 3.27 -3.23 15.34
CA PRO A 117 3.33 -3.02 16.78
C PRO A 117 4.69 -3.46 17.34
N ARG A 118 5.20 -2.72 18.33
CA ARG A 118 6.50 -2.99 18.97
C ARG A 118 6.43 -4.11 20.00
N GLU A 119 5.31 -4.22 20.70
CA GLU A 119 5.17 -5.06 21.91
C GLU A 119 4.56 -6.45 21.64
N TRP A 120 3.99 -6.65 20.46
CA TRP A 120 3.33 -7.91 20.08
C TRP A 120 3.43 -8.16 18.58
N GLN A 121 3.12 -9.37 18.14
CA GLN A 121 3.13 -9.73 16.72
C GLN A 121 1.72 -9.69 16.16
N HIS A 122 1.47 -8.79 15.21
CA HIS A 122 0.19 -8.75 14.51
C HIS A 122 0.20 -9.77 13.35
N PRO A 123 -0.69 -10.79 13.35
CA PRO A 123 -0.64 -11.90 12.37
C PRO A 123 -0.64 -11.43 10.91
N VAL A 124 -1.45 -10.43 10.58
CA VAL A 124 -1.50 -9.84 9.23
C VAL A 124 -0.19 -9.16 8.85
N LYS A 125 0.47 -8.47 9.78
CA LYS A 125 1.74 -7.77 9.50
C LYS A 125 2.89 -8.76 9.31
N GLU A 126 2.91 -9.86 10.07
CA GLU A 126 3.87 -10.95 9.87
C GLU A 126 3.65 -11.67 8.54
N PHE A 127 2.38 -11.90 8.16
CA PHE A 127 2.06 -12.40 6.81
C PHE A 127 2.57 -11.45 5.71
N LEU A 128 2.32 -10.15 5.84
CA LEU A 128 2.76 -9.14 4.87
C LEU A 128 4.28 -9.06 4.78
N ARG A 129 4.98 -9.05 5.92
CA ARG A 129 6.45 -9.11 5.99
C ARG A 129 6.98 -10.31 5.20
N ALA A 130 6.47 -11.51 5.47
CA ALA A 130 6.88 -12.71 4.77
C ALA A 130 6.55 -12.64 3.27
N TRP A 131 5.40 -12.08 2.91
CA TRP A 131 4.98 -11.93 1.53
C TRP A 131 5.87 -10.97 0.74
N TYR A 132 6.14 -9.77 1.26
CA TYR A 132 7.04 -8.80 0.62
C TYR A 132 8.47 -9.31 0.51
N THR A 133 8.95 -10.03 1.52
CA THR A 133 10.27 -10.69 1.47
C THR A 133 10.35 -11.69 0.31
N ARG A 134 9.32 -12.52 0.10
CA ARG A 134 9.23 -13.44 -1.06
C ARG A 134 9.16 -12.72 -2.41
N LEU A 135 8.61 -11.50 -2.44
CA LEU A 135 8.58 -10.65 -3.64
C LEU A 135 9.92 -9.95 -3.91
N GLY A 136 10.92 -10.13 -3.04
CA GLY A 136 12.27 -9.58 -3.18
C GLY A 136 12.49 -8.24 -2.47
N TYR A 137 11.52 -7.76 -1.69
CA TYR A 137 11.69 -6.57 -0.86
C TYR A 137 12.51 -6.91 0.39
N ARG A 138 13.31 -5.96 0.84
CA ARG A 138 14.11 -6.07 2.06
C ARG A 138 13.87 -4.85 2.94
N VAL A 139 13.86 -5.06 4.25
CA VAL A 139 13.80 -3.93 5.20
C VAL A 139 15.11 -3.15 5.10
N VAL A 140 15.01 -1.85 4.81
CA VAL A 140 16.16 -0.94 4.72
C VAL A 140 16.16 0.10 5.85
N HIS A 141 15.02 0.34 6.47
CA HIS A 141 14.90 1.24 7.60
C HIS A 141 13.80 0.78 8.56
N VAL A 142 14.04 1.04 9.84
CA VAL A 142 13.06 0.89 10.94
C VAL A 142 12.97 2.25 11.62
N GLY A 143 11.84 2.94 11.41
CA GLY A 143 11.54 4.26 11.95
C GLY A 143 10.66 4.17 13.19
N ASP A 144 10.77 5.17 14.06
CA ASP A 144 9.85 5.32 15.19
C ASP A 144 8.62 6.09 14.69
N PHE A 145 7.45 5.45 14.70
CA PHE A 145 6.24 6.06 14.15
C PHE A 145 5.87 7.37 14.84
N THR A 146 6.11 7.49 16.14
CA THR A 146 5.80 8.72 16.89
C THR A 146 6.68 9.88 16.45
N ARG A 147 7.92 9.60 16.05
CA ARG A 147 8.85 10.61 15.53
C ARG A 147 8.51 11.00 14.09
N ASP A 148 8.21 10.04 13.25
CA ASP A 148 8.05 10.25 11.81
C ASP A 148 6.64 10.77 11.46
N TYR A 149 5.64 10.39 12.25
CA TYR A 149 4.23 10.78 12.07
C TYR A 149 3.61 11.31 13.37
N PRO A 150 4.12 12.43 13.92
CA PRO A 150 3.71 12.93 15.25
C PRO A 150 2.23 13.30 15.32
N ALA A 151 1.61 13.70 14.21
CA ALA A 151 0.18 14.01 14.15
C ALA A 151 -0.71 12.77 14.25
N LEU A 152 -0.21 11.59 13.85
CA LEU A 152 -0.95 10.33 13.88
C LEU A 152 -0.69 9.52 15.16
N ALA A 153 0.43 9.80 15.83
CA ALA A 153 0.83 9.11 17.05
C ALA A 153 -0.25 9.08 18.16
N PRO A 154 -1.02 10.17 18.43
CA PRO A 154 -2.08 10.14 19.44
C PRO A 154 -3.23 9.17 19.12
N HIS A 155 -3.35 8.72 17.88
CA HIS A 155 -4.38 7.80 17.43
C HIS A 155 -3.95 6.33 17.48
N LEU A 156 -2.70 6.03 17.86
CA LEU A 156 -2.26 4.65 18.04
C LEU A 156 -2.82 4.04 19.33
N ALA A 157 -3.26 2.79 19.25
CA ALA A 157 -3.68 2.01 20.41
C ALA A 157 -2.49 1.35 21.15
N CYS A 158 -1.32 1.29 20.51
CA CYS A 158 -0.09 0.75 21.10
C CYS A 158 1.16 1.36 20.43
N PRO A 159 2.34 1.30 21.08
CA PRO A 159 3.59 1.72 20.45
C PRO A 159 3.85 0.93 19.17
N CYS A 160 4.08 1.65 18.06
CA CYS A 160 4.31 1.07 16.75
C CYS A 160 5.61 1.59 16.15
N ASP A 161 6.28 0.73 15.38
CA ASP A 161 7.40 1.08 14.53
C ASP A 161 6.96 1.05 13.07
N PHE A 162 7.75 1.71 12.23
CA PHE A 162 7.53 1.76 10.81
C PHE A 162 8.65 1.05 10.06
N LEU A 163 8.30 0.09 9.21
CA LEU A 163 9.25 -0.65 8.41
C LEU A 163 9.22 -0.16 6.97
N VAL A 164 10.37 0.32 6.51
CA VAL A 164 10.57 0.68 5.11
C VAL A 164 11.19 -0.51 4.40
N PHE A 165 10.43 -1.07 3.47
CA PHE A 165 10.85 -2.14 2.58
C PHE A 165 11.24 -1.55 1.23
N ARG A 166 12.39 -1.97 0.69
CA ARG A 166 12.87 -1.52 -0.62
C ARG A 166 13.31 -2.70 -1.48
N LYS A 167 13.10 -2.60 -2.79
CA LYS A 167 13.51 -3.56 -3.81
C LYS A 167 14.23 -2.82 -4.94
N ASP A 168 15.40 -3.30 -5.34
CA ASP A 168 16.06 -2.85 -6.57
C ASP A 168 15.37 -3.49 -7.78
N LEU A 169 14.85 -2.66 -8.68
CA LEU A 169 14.11 -3.10 -9.85
C LEU A 169 15.03 -3.41 -11.04
N ARG A 170 16.25 -2.87 -11.07
CA ARG A 170 17.22 -3.08 -12.16
C ARG A 170 17.77 -4.50 -12.17
N SER A 171 17.84 -5.13 -10.99
CA SER A 171 18.25 -6.54 -10.84
C SER A 171 17.27 -7.52 -11.49
N GLN A 172 16.03 -7.11 -11.79
CA GLN A 172 15.04 -7.95 -12.47
C GLN A 172 15.22 -7.97 -14.00
N TRP A 173 15.95 -7.00 -14.58
CA TRP A 173 16.16 -6.89 -16.03
C TRP A 173 17.29 -7.77 -16.58
N LEU A 174 18.18 -8.29 -15.73
CA LEU A 174 19.28 -9.16 -16.17
C LEU A 174 18.86 -10.63 -16.43
N ASN A 175 17.62 -10.99 -16.07
CA ASN A 175 17.10 -12.36 -16.18
C ASN A 175 15.83 -12.46 -17.06
N SER A 176 15.52 -11.44 -17.88
CA SER A 176 14.38 -11.44 -18.81
C SER A 176 14.84 -11.57 -20.26
#